data_AF-A0AAD5JAD5-F1
#
_entry.id   AF-A0AAD5JAD5-F1
#
_cell.length_a   1.000
_cell.length_b   1.000
_cell.length_c   1.000
_cell.angle_alpha   90.00
_cell.angle_beta   90.00
_cell.angle_gamma   90.00
#
_symmetry.space_group_name_H-M   'P 1'
#
loop_
_entity.id
_entity.type
_entity.pdbx_description
1 polymer ?
#
loop_
_entity_poly.entity_id
_entity_poly.type
_entity_poly.pdbx_seq_one_letter_code
_entity_poly.pdbx_strand_id
1 'polypeptide(L)'
;MVLQTVELHHLHSLRLQNCVYSRHRKLLQANTIKANVIVAKDGTGNYMTVSKVIKAASGNRFVIYVKAGVYKEKIHTNKYSITLIGDGKYSTIISGDDSVAGGSSMPGSATFS
;
A
#
# COMPACT_ATOMS: atom_id res chain seq x y z
N MET A 1 -39.35 -8.67 -25.04
CA MET A 1 -38.72 -7.35 -24.92
C MET A 1 -38.27 -7.14 -23.48
N VAL A 2 -37.06 -7.59 -23.12
CA VAL A 2 -36.45 -7.24 -21.82
C VAL A 2 -34.93 -7.06 -22.05
N LEU A 3 -34.58 -6.08 -22.89
CA LEU A 3 -33.21 -5.71 -23.22
C LEU A 3 -33.08 -4.20 -22.99
N GLN A 4 -32.91 -3.74 -21.74
CA GLN A 4 -32.39 -2.38 -21.51
C GLN A 4 -31.87 -1.99 -20.11
N THR A 5 -31.65 -2.90 -19.17
CA THR A 5 -31.30 -2.50 -17.78
C THR A 5 -29.85 -2.73 -17.33
N VAL A 6 -28.93 -3.16 -18.20
CA VAL A 6 -27.53 -3.46 -17.78
C VAL A 6 -26.52 -2.36 -18.13
N GLU A 7 -26.92 -1.32 -18.88
CA GLU A 7 -25.98 -0.33 -19.42
C GLU A 7 -25.65 0.85 -18.46
N LEU A 8 -26.31 0.92 -17.29
CA LEU A 8 -26.14 2.04 -16.35
C LEU A 8 -25.13 1.79 -15.23
N HIS A 9 -24.72 0.54 -15.00
CA HIS A 9 -23.78 0.22 -13.92
C HIS A 9 -22.30 0.28 -14.31
N HIS A 10 -21.97 0.54 -15.58
CA HIS A 10 -20.58 0.56 -16.05
C HIS A 10 -19.93 1.96 -16.11
N LEU A 11 -20.71 3.04 -16.00
CA LEU A 11 -20.21 4.41 -16.18
C LEU A 11 -19.64 5.08 -14.92
N HIS A 12 -19.76 4.47 -13.73
CA HIS A 12 -19.25 5.06 -12.49
C HIS A 12 -17.76 4.77 -12.21
N SER A 13 -17.16 3.79 -12.90
CA SER A 13 -15.74 3.43 -12.69
C SER A 13 -14.75 4.28 -13.50
N LEU A 14 -15.21 5.02 -14.51
CA LEU A 14 -14.35 5.73 -15.47
C LEU A 14 -13.91 7.14 -15.02
N ARG A 15 -14.45 7.67 -13.92
CA ARG A 15 -14.06 9.00 -13.40
C ARG A 15 -12.77 9.00 -12.57
N LEU A 16 -12.34 7.85 -12.04
CA LEU A 16 -11.16 7.77 -11.17
C LEU A 16 -9.84 7.69 -11.93
N GLN A 17 -9.86 7.50 -13.25
CA GLN A 17 -8.66 7.34 -14.07
C GLN A 17 -7.96 8.67 -14.44
N ASN A 18 -8.58 9.83 -14.18
CA ASN A 18 -8.05 11.12 -14.63
C ASN A 18 -7.12 11.84 -13.64
N CYS A 19 -6.89 11.27 -12.45
CA CYS A 19 -6.04 11.86 -11.41
C CYS A 19 -4.67 11.16 -11.26
N VAL A 20 -4.28 10.30 -12.21
CA VAL A 20 -3.01 9.55 -12.16
C VAL A 20 -2.09 10.02 -13.28
N TYR A 21 -0.97 10.65 -12.91
CA TYR A 21 0.03 11.19 -13.82
C TYR A 21 0.55 10.13 -14.81
N SER A 22 0.71 10.51 -16.08
CA SER A 22 0.92 9.62 -17.23
C SER A 22 2.09 8.63 -17.07
N ARG A 23 3.15 9.04 -16.36
CA ARG A 23 4.35 8.23 -16.11
C ARG A 23 4.15 7.12 -15.07
N HIS A 24 3.14 7.23 -14.20
CA HIS A 24 2.83 6.23 -13.16
C HIS A 24 1.71 5.26 -13.55
N ARG A 25 1.06 5.46 -14.71
CA ARG A 25 -0.01 4.59 -15.20
C ARG A 25 0.42 3.15 -15.51
N LYS A 26 1.72 2.88 -15.68
CA LYS A 26 2.25 1.52 -15.90
C LYS A 26 1.95 0.56 -14.74
N LEU A 27 1.73 1.06 -13.52
CA LEU A 27 1.32 0.23 -12.39
C LEU A 27 -0.14 -0.23 -12.50
N LEU A 28 -1.01 0.60 -13.08
CA LEU A 28 -2.45 0.32 -13.22
C LEU A 28 -2.77 -0.51 -14.46
N GLN A 29 -1.86 -0.53 -15.45
CA GLN A 29 -1.99 -1.30 -16.70
C GLN A 29 -1.38 -2.70 -16.61
N ALA A 30 -0.65 -3.00 -15.54
CA ALA A 30 -0.02 -4.31 -15.35
C ALA A 30 -1.00 -5.24 -14.61
N ASN A 31 -1.52 -6.25 -15.31
CA ASN A 31 -2.33 -7.32 -14.72
C ASN A 31 -1.56 -8.14 -13.65
N THR A 32 -0.23 -7.99 -13.61
CA THR A 32 0.64 -8.68 -12.66
C THR A 32 1.74 -7.74 -12.17
N ILE A 33 1.54 -7.10 -11.02
CA ILE A 33 2.62 -6.37 -10.36
C ILE A 33 3.53 -7.40 -9.68
N LYS A 34 4.77 -7.54 -10.15
CA LYS A 34 5.75 -8.46 -9.56
C LYS A 34 6.23 -7.90 -8.22
N ALA A 35 5.75 -8.48 -7.12
CA ALA A 35 6.26 -8.17 -5.80
C ALA A 35 7.68 -8.73 -5.63
N ASN A 36 8.57 -7.96 -5.02
CA ASN A 36 9.90 -8.44 -4.64
C ASN A 36 9.83 -9.29 -3.37
N VAL A 37 8.91 -8.96 -2.46
CA VAL A 37 8.79 -9.60 -1.17
C VAL A 37 7.37 -9.53 -0.64
N ILE A 38 6.99 -10.54 0.15
CA ILE A 38 5.67 -10.64 0.78
C ILE A 38 5.80 -10.47 2.30
N VAL A 39 4.99 -9.59 2.87
CA VAL A 39 4.81 -9.38 4.30
C VAL A 39 3.48 -9.98 4.71
N ALA A 40 3.50 -10.88 5.67
CA ALA A 40 2.30 -11.53 6.19
C ALA A 40 2.44 -11.77 7.68
N LYS A 41 1.48 -11.25 8.45
CA LYS A 41 1.49 -11.35 9.92
C LYS A 41 1.24 -12.79 10.40
N ASP A 42 0.54 -13.57 9.60
CA ASP A 42 0.26 -15.00 9.81
C ASP A 42 1.48 -15.91 9.58
N GLY A 43 2.61 -15.35 9.13
CA GLY A 43 3.82 -16.12 8.84
C GLY A 43 3.84 -16.79 7.46
N THR A 44 2.82 -16.59 6.61
CA THR A 44 2.75 -17.15 5.25
C THR A 44 3.59 -16.36 4.23
N GLY A 45 4.25 -15.29 4.67
CA GLY A 45 5.09 -14.42 3.86
C GLY A 45 6.58 -14.55 4.21
N ASN A 46 7.42 -13.79 3.52
CA ASN A 46 8.86 -13.74 3.80
C ASN A 46 9.16 -13.04 5.13
N TYR A 47 8.34 -12.07 5.52
CA TYR A 47 8.51 -11.29 6.74
C TYR A 47 7.18 -11.08 7.45
N MET A 48 7.23 -10.92 8.78
CA MET A 48 6.05 -10.62 9.60
C MET A 48 5.79 -9.12 9.78
N THR A 49 6.82 -8.28 9.58
CA THR A 49 6.75 -6.83 9.80
C THR A 49 7.29 -6.05 8.62
N VAL A 50 6.67 -4.90 8.35
CA VAL A 50 7.03 -4.02 7.23
C VAL A 50 8.37 -3.33 7.50
N SER A 51 8.65 -2.97 8.76
CA SER A 51 9.92 -2.35 9.17
C SER A 51 11.13 -3.23 8.88
N LYS A 52 11.02 -4.56 9.05
CA LYS A 52 12.13 -5.49 8.73
C LYS A 52 12.39 -5.52 7.22
N VAL A 53 11.34 -5.51 6.42
CA VAL A 53 11.47 -5.47 4.97
C VAL A 53 12.14 -4.20 4.50
N ILE A 54 11.73 -3.05 5.02
CA ILE A 54 12.30 -1.76 4.61
C ILE A 54 13.80 -1.69 4.93
N LYS A 55 14.22 -2.26 6.07
CA LYS A 55 15.65 -2.40 6.40
C LYS A 55 16.39 -3.30 5.39
N ALA A 56 15.78 -4.40 4.96
CA ALA A 56 16.35 -5.33 3.99
C ALA A 56 16.29 -4.84 2.52
N ALA A 57 15.36 -3.94 2.19
CA ALA A 57 15.17 -3.44 0.82
C ALA A 57 16.44 -2.74 0.30
N SER A 58 16.93 -3.11 -0.87
CA SER A 58 18.11 -2.51 -1.49
C SER A 58 17.93 -2.38 -2.99
N GLY A 59 18.67 -1.44 -3.59
CA GLY A 59 18.66 -1.19 -5.04
C GLY A 59 17.60 -0.19 -5.50
N ASN A 60 17.14 -0.38 -6.74
CA ASN A 60 16.16 0.49 -7.40
C ASN A 60 14.73 0.21 -6.90
N ARG A 61 13.72 0.29 -7.77
CA ARG A 61 12.30 0.12 -7.43
C ARG A 61 12.05 -1.19 -6.66
N PHE A 62 11.60 -1.08 -5.41
CA PHE A 62 11.35 -2.22 -4.53
C PHE A 62 9.86 -2.30 -4.18
N VAL A 63 9.19 -3.37 -4.61
CA VAL A 63 7.75 -3.58 -4.41
C VAL A 63 7.53 -4.56 -3.27
N ILE A 64 6.86 -4.09 -2.22
CA ILE A 64 6.51 -4.86 -1.03
C ILE A 64 5.03 -5.17 -1.09
N TYR A 65 4.69 -6.45 -1.11
CA TYR A 65 3.32 -6.91 -0.96
C TYR A 65 3.01 -7.11 0.52
N VAL A 66 1.94 -6.49 1.02
CA VAL A 66 1.51 -6.59 2.41
C VAL A 66 0.14 -7.23 2.45
N LYS A 67 0.07 -8.45 3.00
CA LYS A 67 -1.19 -9.16 3.14
C LYS A 67 -2.16 -8.43 4.07
N ALA A 68 -3.42 -8.83 4.01
CA ALA A 68 -4.46 -8.38 4.92
C ALA A 68 -4.04 -8.63 6.37
N GLY A 69 -4.23 -7.62 7.20
CA GLY A 69 -3.83 -7.65 8.60
C GLY A 69 -3.69 -6.26 9.19
N VAL A 70 -3.67 -6.24 10.53
CA VAL A 70 -3.39 -5.04 11.31
C VAL A 70 -1.95 -5.07 11.80
N TYR A 71 -1.15 -4.16 11.29
CA TYR A 71 0.27 -3.98 11.58
C TYR A 71 0.42 -2.78 12.52
N LYS A 72 0.59 -3.05 13.81
CA LYS A 72 0.87 -2.03 14.82
C LYS A 72 2.37 -1.77 14.85
N GLU A 73 2.84 -0.92 13.95
CA GLU A 73 4.25 -0.58 13.83
C GLU A 73 4.41 0.83 13.23
N LYS A 74 5.54 1.45 13.55
CA LYS A 74 5.92 2.74 13.02
C LYS A 74 7.01 2.58 11.98
N ILE A 75 6.74 3.12 10.80
CA ILE A 75 7.61 2.97 9.65
C ILE A 75 8.41 4.26 9.45
N HIS A 76 9.72 4.15 9.59
CA HIS A 76 10.65 5.19 9.17
C HIS A 76 11.49 4.68 8.02
N THR A 77 11.46 5.38 6.89
CA THR A 77 12.28 5.05 5.72
C THR A 77 13.06 6.26 5.25
N ASN A 78 14.38 6.11 5.15
CA ASN A 78 15.23 7.06 4.40
C ASN A 78 15.54 6.54 2.99
N LYS A 79 14.81 5.51 2.53
CA LYS A 79 15.02 4.88 1.23
C LYS A 79 14.01 5.37 0.22
N TYR A 80 14.52 5.80 -0.93
CA TYR A 80 13.74 6.22 -2.07
C TYR A 80 13.27 5.00 -2.88
N SER A 81 12.14 5.13 -3.60
CA SER A 81 11.62 4.12 -4.55
C SER A 81 11.02 2.83 -3.96
N ILE A 82 10.51 2.87 -2.73
CA ILE A 82 9.71 1.77 -2.14
C ILE A 82 8.25 1.93 -2.53
N THR A 83 7.62 0.85 -2.99
CA THR A 83 6.18 0.77 -3.27
C THR A 83 5.55 -0.28 -2.36
N LEU A 84 4.51 0.11 -1.62
CA LEU A 84 3.71 -0.80 -0.79
C LEU A 84 2.40 -1.11 -1.50
N ILE A 85 2.06 -2.39 -1.57
CA ILE A 85 0.82 -2.88 -2.19
C ILE A 85 0.13 -3.77 -1.18
N GLY A 86 -1.10 -3.40 -0.79
CA GLY A 86 -1.93 -4.20 0.10
C GLY A 86 -2.96 -5.04 -0.64
N ASP A 87 -3.53 -6.04 0.04
CA ASP A 87 -4.72 -6.78 -0.43
C ASP A 87 -5.94 -5.86 -0.64
N GLY A 88 -5.97 -4.73 0.05
CA GLY A 88 -6.98 -3.70 -0.14
C GLY A 88 -6.93 -2.62 0.94
N LYS A 89 -7.54 -1.47 0.64
CA LYS A 89 -7.58 -0.29 1.54
C LYS A 89 -8.10 -0.62 2.95
N TYR A 90 -9.07 -1.52 3.05
CA TYR A 90 -9.72 -1.88 4.32
C TYR A 90 -9.18 -3.17 4.94
N SER A 91 -8.34 -3.90 4.22
CA SER A 91 -7.82 -5.20 4.63
C SER A 91 -6.41 -5.09 5.19
N THR A 92 -5.61 -4.15 4.69
CA THR A 92 -4.25 -3.90 5.15
C THR A 92 -4.22 -2.57 5.92
N ILE A 93 -4.03 -2.64 7.23
CA ILE A 93 -4.03 -1.46 8.12
C ILE A 93 -2.67 -1.38 8.81
N ILE A 94 -1.96 -0.28 8.60
CA ILE A 94 -0.76 0.07 9.35
C ILE A 94 -1.15 1.18 10.33
N SER A 95 -0.90 0.96 11.63
CA SER A 95 -1.34 1.85 12.69
C SER A 95 -0.20 2.17 13.65
N GLY A 96 -0.10 3.44 14.03
CA GLY A 96 0.72 3.93 15.13
C GLY A 96 -0.12 4.85 16.02
N ASP A 97 0.31 5.01 17.26
CA ASP A 97 -0.38 5.71 18.35
C ASP A 97 0.40 6.91 18.90
N ASP A 98 1.50 7.28 18.25
CA ASP A 98 2.32 8.44 18.59
C ASP A 98 1.58 9.77 18.35
N SER A 99 1.71 10.70 19.28
CA SER A 99 1.06 12.01 19.22
C SER A 99 1.86 13.07 19.97
N VAL A 100 1.64 14.34 19.62
CA VAL A 100 2.28 15.47 20.31
C VAL A 100 1.87 15.54 21.79
N ALA A 101 0.62 15.23 22.10
CA ALA A 101 0.14 15.12 23.48
C ALA A 101 0.83 13.99 24.26
N GLY A 102 1.25 12.92 23.57
CA GLY A 102 2.04 11.82 24.13
C GLY A 102 3.55 12.08 24.20
N GLY A 103 4.03 13.29 23.88
CA GLY A 103 5.44 13.65 23.92
C GLY A 103 6.23 13.42 22.63
N SER A 104 5.57 13.04 21.53
CA SER A 104 6.22 12.97 20.21
C SER A 104 6.39 14.37 19.60
N SER A 105 7.41 14.56 18.76
CA SER A 105 7.47 15.75 17.91
C SER A 105 6.40 15.69 16.81
N MET A 106 6.00 16.84 16.25
CA MET A 106 5.03 16.90 15.15
C MET A 106 5.42 16.03 13.93
N PRO A 107 6.67 16.03 13.42
CA PRO A 107 7.08 15.06 12.40
C PRO A 107 7.18 13.63 12.96
N GLY A 108 7.46 13.48 14.26
CA GLY A 108 7.56 12.21 14.93
C GLY A 108 6.22 11.53 15.22
N SER A 109 5.06 12.17 15.05
CA SER A 109 3.76 11.49 15.22
C SER A 109 3.30 10.72 13.98
N ALA A 110 3.98 10.90 12.85
CA ALA A 110 3.65 10.16 11.64
C ALA A 110 3.87 8.65 11.84
N THR A 111 2.84 7.85 11.52
CA THR A 111 2.96 6.38 11.47
C THR A 111 3.88 5.93 10.34
N PHE A 112 3.90 6.70 9.24
CA PHE A 112 4.74 6.45 8.07
C PHE A 112 5.49 7.74 7.73
N SER A 113 6.81 7.71 7.87
CA SER A 113 7.72 8.84 7.61
C SER A 113 8.87 8.43 6.70
#